data_AF-A0ABD3FZI5-F1
#
_entry.id   AF-A0ABD3FZI5-F1
#
_cell.length_a   1.000
_cell.length_b   1.000
_cell.length_c   1.000
_cell.angle_alpha   90.00
_cell.angle_beta   90.00
_cell.angle_gamma   90.00
#
_symmetry.space_group_name_H-M   'P 1'
#
loop_
_entity.id
_entity.type
_entity.pdbx_description
1 polymer ?
#
loop_
_entity_poly.entity_id
_entity_poly.type
_entity_poly.pdbx_seq_one_letter_code
_entity_poly.pdbx_strand_id
1 'polypeptide(L)'
;MALLLRSVTSASAKCATACALADVAATSSSVRGFASKKDKKKAKKGGSDNNFEQMLRAIKGQYPDAEEWTEEEKQRHQEIGRRYNVMSSIEHNHFMRDVQTKIDLKWEAINALPAELQAEAMEIDDAPAPEELGFATWTPPIPGFRRYTDEGDEAMD
;
A
#
# COMPACT_ATOMS: atom_id res chain seq x y z
N MET A 1 -56.30 2.54 -5.36
CA MET A 1 -55.92 2.15 -3.99
C MET A 1 -55.10 0.88 -4.11
N ALA A 2 -53.87 0.71 -3.63
CA ALA A 2 -53.11 1.42 -2.61
C ALA A 2 -51.62 1.48 -3.02
N LEU A 3 -50.98 2.60 -2.68
CA LEU A 3 -49.54 2.84 -2.77
C LEU A 3 -48.82 2.03 -1.69
N LEU A 4 -47.87 1.16 -2.07
CA LEU A 4 -46.93 0.56 -1.13
C LEU A 4 -45.60 1.34 -1.18
N LEU A 5 -45.57 2.42 -0.39
CA LEU A 5 -44.38 3.18 -0.06
C LEU A 5 -43.44 2.31 0.77
N ARG A 6 -42.29 1.91 0.22
CA ARG A 6 -41.18 1.34 0.99
C ARG A 6 -40.38 2.48 1.62
N SER A 7 -40.58 2.68 2.91
CA SER A 7 -39.87 3.64 3.76
C SER A 7 -38.42 3.22 4.00
N VAL A 8 -37.49 4.13 3.75
CA VAL A 8 -36.07 4.04 4.10
C VAL A 8 -35.92 4.30 5.60
N THR A 9 -35.35 3.37 6.36
CA THR A 9 -34.96 3.58 7.76
C THR A 9 -33.44 3.61 7.88
N SER A 10 -32.89 4.80 8.05
CA SER A 10 -31.50 5.06 8.40
C SER A 10 -31.26 4.75 9.88
N ALA A 11 -30.54 3.67 10.19
CA ALA A 11 -30.07 3.40 11.53
C ALA A 11 -28.68 4.01 11.73
N SER A 12 -28.62 5.21 12.32
CA SER A 12 -27.38 5.76 12.88
C SER A 12 -27.22 5.23 14.30
N ALA A 13 -26.17 4.45 14.57
CA ALA A 13 -25.76 4.11 15.93
C ALA A 13 -24.32 4.57 16.15
N LYS A 14 -24.19 5.71 16.84
CA LYS A 14 -22.97 6.18 17.48
C LYS A 14 -22.87 5.49 18.82
N CYS A 15 -21.74 4.85 19.13
CA CYS A 15 -21.39 4.55 20.51
C CYS A 15 -19.88 4.81 20.69
N ALA A 16 -19.57 5.75 21.56
CA ALA A 16 -18.22 6.11 21.98
C ALA A 16 -18.15 6.03 23.51
N THR A 17 -16.93 5.75 24.00
CA THR A 17 -16.39 5.90 25.38
C THR A 17 -16.80 4.86 26.43
N ALA A 18 -15.83 4.13 27.02
CA ALA A 18 -15.05 4.55 28.20
C ALA A 18 -14.20 3.40 28.80
N CYS A 19 -12.95 3.75 29.12
CA CYS A 19 -12.04 3.35 30.22
C CYS A 19 -12.17 2.01 30.97
N ALA A 20 -11.03 1.32 31.17
CA ALA A 20 -10.55 0.92 32.49
C ALA A 20 -9.04 0.60 32.49
N LEU A 21 -8.28 1.41 33.24
CA LEU A 21 -6.91 1.17 33.66
C LEU A 21 -6.89 0.08 34.75
N ALA A 22 -5.91 -0.82 34.72
CA ALA A 22 -5.60 -1.68 35.85
C ALA A 22 -4.10 -1.59 36.17
N ASP A 23 -3.79 -0.67 37.09
CA ASP A 23 -2.59 -0.72 37.93
C ASP A 23 -2.72 -1.89 38.90
N VAL A 24 -1.76 -2.83 38.87
CA VAL A 24 -1.47 -3.70 40.01
C VAL A 24 0.01 -3.57 40.32
N ALA A 25 0.28 -2.63 41.23
CA ALA A 25 1.50 -2.58 42.01
C ALA A 25 1.58 -3.83 42.90
N ALA A 26 2.61 -4.64 42.71
CA ALA A 26 3.08 -5.60 43.70
C ALA A 26 4.53 -5.27 44.05
N THR A 27 4.68 -4.52 45.15
CA THR A 27 5.90 -4.36 45.93
C THR A 27 6.42 -5.70 46.42
N SER A 28 7.70 -5.99 46.17
CA SER A 28 8.50 -6.76 47.13
C SER A 28 9.90 -6.17 47.23
N SER A 29 10.14 -5.62 48.41
CA SER A 29 11.41 -5.15 48.92
C SER A 29 12.46 -6.26 48.92
N SER A 30 13.62 -6.03 48.32
CA SER A 30 14.80 -6.84 48.58
C SER A 30 16.07 -5.99 48.56
N VAL A 31 16.49 -5.64 49.79
CA VAL A 31 17.84 -5.33 50.28
C VAL A 31 18.74 -4.37 49.49
N ARG A 32 18.93 -3.19 50.09
CA ARG A 32 20.12 -2.35 49.96
C ARG A 32 21.36 -3.16 50.38
N GLY A 33 22.17 -3.56 49.42
CA GLY A 33 23.53 -4.06 49.65
C GLY A 33 24.55 -2.99 49.28
N PHE A 34 25.14 -2.34 50.29
CA PHE A 34 26.38 -1.58 50.12
C PHE A 34 27.49 -2.56 49.74
N ALA A 35 27.92 -2.54 48.47
CA ALA A 35 29.13 -3.21 48.04
C ALA A 35 30.29 -2.21 48.04
N SER A 36 31.35 -2.61 48.72
CA SER A 36 32.58 -1.91 49.02
C SER A 36 33.28 -1.32 47.81
N LYS A 37 34.00 -0.20 48.04
CA LYS A 37 34.96 0.39 47.10
C LYS A 37 35.97 -0.68 46.70
N LYS A 38 35.80 -1.24 45.50
CA LYS A 38 36.79 -2.07 44.82
C LYS A 38 37.52 -1.19 43.81
N ASP A 39 38.83 -1.36 43.79
CA ASP A 39 39.82 -0.49 43.16
C ASP A 39 39.47 -0.03 41.75
N LYS A 40 39.76 1.25 41.48
CA LYS A 40 39.76 1.85 40.14
C LYS A 40 40.81 1.14 39.27
N LYS A 41 40.44 0.00 38.69
CA LYS A 41 41.03 -0.44 37.43
C LYS A 41 40.37 0.41 36.36
N LYS A 42 41.16 1.29 35.73
CA LYS A 42 40.76 2.19 34.63
C LYS A 42 40.18 1.31 33.51
N ALA A 43 38.88 1.02 33.56
CA ALA A 43 38.17 0.40 32.47
C ALA A 43 38.20 1.42 31.33
N LYS A 44 38.94 1.11 30.28
CA LYS A 44 38.89 1.84 29.01
C LYS A 44 37.42 1.77 28.60
N LYS A 45 36.71 2.89 28.74
CA LYS A 45 35.30 3.08 28.40
C LYS A 45 35.08 2.35 27.07
N GLY A 46 34.28 1.28 27.09
CA GLY A 46 33.96 0.50 25.91
C GLY A 46 33.52 1.50 24.85
N GLY A 47 34.29 1.57 23.76
CA GLY A 47 33.87 2.33 22.59
C GLY A 47 32.58 1.68 22.14
N SER A 48 31.47 2.41 22.24
CA SER A 48 30.31 2.10 21.44
C SER A 48 30.80 1.94 19.99
N ASP A 49 30.35 0.88 19.33
CA ASP A 49 30.73 0.61 17.95
C ASP A 49 30.41 1.86 17.12
N ASN A 50 31.43 2.60 16.69
CA ASN A 50 31.26 3.84 15.93
C ASN A 50 30.39 3.59 14.68
N ASN A 51 30.46 2.37 14.13
CA ASN A 51 29.62 1.90 13.02
C ASN A 51 28.13 1.79 13.42
N PHE A 52 27.84 1.31 14.64
CA PHE A 52 26.48 1.21 15.16
C PHE A 52 25.88 2.60 15.44
N GLU A 53 26.67 3.52 15.98
CA GLU A 53 26.24 4.92 16.14
C GLU A 53 26.01 5.62 14.80
N GLN A 54 26.86 5.35 13.80
CA GLN A 54 26.69 5.88 12.45
C GLN A 54 25.43 5.31 11.77
N MET A 55 25.14 4.02 11.93
CA MET A 55 23.90 3.40 11.48
C MET A 55 22.68 4.03 12.16
N LEU A 56 22.71 4.21 13.48
CA LEU A 56 21.63 4.89 14.21
C LEU A 56 21.45 6.34 13.77
N ARG A 57 22.54 7.04 13.44
CA ARG A 57 22.48 8.41 12.90
C ARG A 57 21.83 8.44 11.51
N ALA A 58 22.11 7.46 10.65
CA ALA A 58 21.48 7.34 9.34
C ALA A 58 19.97 7.04 9.45
N ILE A 59 19.56 6.21 10.41
CA ILE A 59 18.14 5.85 10.63
C ILE A 59 17.37 7.01 11.28
N LYS A 60 17.98 7.72 12.23
CA LYS A 60 17.29 8.76 13.01
C LYS A 60 16.82 9.96 12.18
N GLY A 61 17.38 10.14 10.97
CA GLY A 61 17.02 11.22 10.05
C GLY A 61 17.38 12.60 10.61
N GLN A 62 18.15 13.38 9.87
CA GLN A 62 18.24 14.81 10.16
C GLN A 62 17.25 15.50 9.26
N TYR A 63 16.08 15.82 9.81
CA TYR A 63 15.10 16.64 9.12
C TYR A 63 15.52 18.10 9.28
N PRO A 64 15.68 18.86 8.19
CA PRO A 64 15.81 20.31 8.30
C PRO A 64 14.54 20.87 8.96
N ASP A 65 14.68 21.99 9.67
CA ASP A 65 13.52 22.71 10.18
C ASP A 65 12.62 23.08 9.00
N ALA A 66 11.37 22.61 9.02
CA ALA A 66 10.44 22.86 7.93
C ALA A 66 10.02 24.33 7.94
N GLU A 67 10.21 25.02 6.82
CA GLU A 67 9.66 26.36 6.64
C GLU A 67 8.13 26.30 6.68
N GLU A 68 7.51 27.16 7.49
CA GLU A 68 6.06 27.23 7.57
C GLU A 68 5.51 27.77 6.24
N TRP A 69 4.70 26.97 5.55
CA TRP A 69 4.06 27.43 4.32
C TRP A 69 3.24 28.69 4.56
N THR A 70 3.37 29.63 3.63
CA THR A 70 2.49 30.81 3.57
C THR A 70 1.04 30.37 3.36
N GLU A 71 0.07 31.22 3.72
CA GLU A 71 -1.36 30.88 3.56
C GLU A 71 -1.74 30.62 2.09
N GLU A 72 -1.14 31.37 1.16
CA GLU A 72 -1.34 31.20 -0.28
C GLU A 72 -0.80 29.84 -0.77
N GLU A 73 0.38 29.45 -0.31
CA GLU A 73 0.96 28.13 -0.64
C GLU A 73 0.12 27.00 -0.05
N LYS A 74 -0.35 27.14 1.21
CA LYS A 74 -1.24 26.15 1.83
C LYS A 74 -2.51 25.94 1.01
N GLN A 75 -3.12 27.02 0.53
CA GLN A 75 -4.30 26.94 -0.33
C GLN A 75 -3.98 26.28 -1.67
N ARG A 76 -2.87 26.66 -2.33
CA ARG A 76 -2.44 26.03 -3.58
C ARG A 76 -2.19 24.52 -3.43
N HIS A 77 -1.52 24.12 -2.36
CA HIS A 77 -1.27 22.71 -2.07
C HIS A 77 -2.56 21.94 -1.79
N GLN A 78 -3.53 22.57 -1.09
CA GLN A 78 -4.85 21.98 -0.89
C GLN A 78 -5.60 21.79 -2.21
N GLU A 79 -5.54 22.76 -3.12
CA GLU A 79 -6.15 22.65 -4.45
C GLU A 79 -5.51 21.55 -5.29
N ILE A 80 -4.17 21.46 -5.28
CA ILE A 80 -3.44 20.39 -5.96
C ILE A 80 -3.87 19.02 -5.42
N GLY A 81 -3.92 18.86 -4.10
CA GLY A 81 -4.37 17.61 -3.47
C GLY A 81 -5.80 17.25 -3.85
N ARG A 82 -6.72 18.22 -3.87
CA ARG A 82 -8.11 17.99 -4.32
C ARG A 82 -8.15 17.54 -5.78
N ARG A 83 -7.44 18.24 -6.67
CA ARG A 83 -7.38 17.89 -8.10
C ARG A 83 -6.80 16.50 -8.32
N TYR A 84 -5.70 16.18 -7.62
CA TYR A 84 -5.10 14.85 -7.67
C TYR A 84 -6.09 13.76 -7.26
N ASN A 85 -6.81 13.95 -6.15
CA ASN A 85 -7.81 12.97 -5.69
C ASN A 85 -8.94 12.77 -6.70
N VAL A 86 -9.42 13.86 -7.33
CA VAL A 86 -10.44 13.79 -8.38
C VAL A 86 -9.92 13.01 -9.58
N MET A 87 -8.73 13.35 -10.08
CA MET A 87 -8.14 12.68 -11.24
C MET A 87 -7.87 11.19 -10.97
N SER A 88 -7.30 10.87 -9.81
CA SER A 88 -7.05 9.48 -9.41
C SER A 88 -8.34 8.67 -9.28
N SER A 89 -9.42 9.28 -8.78
CA SER A 89 -10.74 8.62 -8.72
C SER A 89 -11.31 8.37 -10.11
N ILE A 90 -11.14 9.30 -11.05
CA ILE A 90 -11.58 9.15 -12.45
C ILE A 90 -10.81 8.00 -13.11
N GLU A 91 -9.48 7.97 -12.98
CA GLU A 91 -8.64 6.90 -13.51
C GLU A 91 -9.04 5.53 -12.95
N HIS A 92 -9.27 5.45 -11.64
CA HIS A 92 -9.74 4.23 -10.99
C HIS A 92 -11.08 3.76 -11.56
N ASN A 93 -12.05 4.68 -11.71
CA ASN A 93 -13.36 4.33 -12.24
C ASN A 93 -13.29 3.86 -13.71
N HIS A 94 -12.43 4.47 -14.52
CA HIS A 94 -12.18 4.03 -15.88
C HIS A 94 -11.59 2.62 -15.92
N PHE A 95 -10.56 2.36 -15.10
CA PHE A 95 -9.95 1.04 -14.98
C PHE A 95 -10.96 -0.01 -14.53
N MET A 96 -11.75 0.27 -13.49
CA MET A 96 -12.75 -0.68 -12.98
C MET A 96 -13.86 -0.96 -13.99
N ARG A 97 -14.29 0.05 -14.75
CA ARG A 97 -15.26 -0.14 -15.83
C ARG A 97 -14.72 -1.04 -16.94
N ASP A 98 -13.47 -0.84 -17.34
CA ASP A 98 -12.81 -1.68 -18.35
C ASP A 98 -12.67 -3.13 -17.86
N VAL A 99 -12.19 -3.33 -16.63
CA VAL A 99 -12.11 -4.66 -16.00
C VAL A 99 -13.47 -5.34 -15.95
N GLN A 100 -14.51 -4.64 -15.52
CA GLN A 100 -15.86 -5.20 -15.48
C GLN A 100 -16.36 -5.59 -16.88
N THR A 101 -16.13 -4.72 -17.87
CA THR A 101 -16.52 -5.01 -19.27
C THR A 101 -15.82 -6.27 -19.77
N LYS A 102 -14.52 -6.45 -19.47
CA LYS A 102 -13.76 -7.65 -19.83
C LYS A 102 -14.30 -8.90 -19.13
N ILE A 103 -14.70 -8.79 -17.87
CA ILE A 103 -15.33 -9.89 -17.12
C ILE A 103 -16.66 -10.27 -17.76
N ASP A 104 -17.51 -9.29 -18.06
CA ASP A 104 -18.84 -9.52 -18.64
C ASP A 104 -18.71 -10.20 -20.01
N LEU A 105 -17.83 -9.69 -20.88
CA LEU A 105 -17.52 -10.29 -22.18
C LEU A 105 -16.95 -11.70 -22.05
N LYS A 106 -16.11 -11.98 -21.04
CA LYS A 106 -15.61 -13.32 -20.77
C LYS A 106 -16.74 -14.29 -20.44
N TRP A 107 -17.68 -13.90 -19.59
CA TRP A 107 -18.84 -14.73 -19.25
C TRP A 107 -19.76 -14.96 -20.45
N GLU A 108 -20.02 -13.93 -21.24
CA GLU A 108 -20.79 -14.07 -22.49
C GLU A 108 -20.12 -15.05 -23.45
N ALA A 109 -18.80 -14.95 -23.62
CA ALA A 109 -18.04 -15.86 -24.47
C ALA A 109 -18.09 -17.31 -23.97
N ILE A 110 -17.93 -17.56 -22.67
CA ILE A 110 -18.03 -18.91 -22.09
C ILE A 110 -19.43 -19.48 -22.30
N ASN A 111 -20.47 -18.68 -22.07
CA ASN A 111 -21.86 -19.11 -22.27
C ASN A 111 -22.18 -19.40 -23.74
N ALA A 112 -21.49 -18.78 -24.69
CA ALA A 112 -21.62 -19.03 -26.11
C ALA A 112 -20.91 -20.33 -26.56
N LEU A 113 -20.02 -20.91 -25.74
CA LEU A 113 -19.35 -22.17 -26.06
C LEU A 113 -20.32 -23.36 -25.98
N PRO A 114 -20.07 -24.44 -26.75
CA PRO A 114 -20.75 -25.72 -26.56
C PRO A 114 -20.54 -26.26 -25.14
N ALA A 115 -21.56 -26.94 -24.59
CA ALA A 115 -21.55 -27.42 -23.20
C ALA A 115 -20.35 -28.33 -22.84
N GLU A 116 -19.82 -29.04 -23.81
CA GLU A 116 -18.63 -29.91 -23.65
C GLU A 116 -17.38 -29.10 -23.31
N LEU A 117 -17.22 -27.90 -23.88
CA LEU A 117 -16.05 -27.03 -23.69
C LEU A 117 -16.23 -26.03 -22.54
N GLN A 118 -17.47 -25.81 -22.07
CA GLN A 118 -17.74 -24.93 -20.95
C GLN A 118 -17.08 -25.42 -19.66
N ALA A 119 -17.05 -26.75 -19.44
CA ALA A 119 -16.45 -27.32 -18.24
C ALA A 119 -14.95 -27.02 -18.14
N GLU A 120 -14.22 -27.18 -19.25
CA GLU A 120 -12.78 -26.86 -19.34
C GLU A 120 -12.53 -25.36 -19.22
N ALA A 121 -13.36 -24.52 -19.84
CA ALA A 121 -13.22 -23.06 -19.76
C ALA A 121 -13.44 -22.47 -18.35
N MET A 122 -14.09 -23.21 -17.45
CA MET A 122 -14.31 -22.82 -16.05
C MET A 122 -13.17 -23.24 -15.12
N GLU A 123 -12.23 -24.06 -15.60
CA GLU A 123 -11.07 -24.48 -14.83
C GLU A 123 -10.13 -23.29 -14.60
N ILE A 124 -9.57 -23.19 -13.39
CA ILE A 124 -8.62 -22.14 -13.04
C ILE A 124 -7.25 -22.55 -13.59
N ASP A 125 -6.68 -21.70 -14.43
CA ASP A 125 -5.30 -21.87 -14.90
C ASP A 125 -4.31 -21.41 -13.83
N ASP A 126 -3.64 -22.37 -13.20
CA ASP A 126 -2.59 -22.15 -12.20
C ASP A 126 -1.20 -22.01 -12.83
N ALA A 127 -1.08 -21.97 -14.16
CA ALA A 127 0.20 -21.74 -14.82
C ALA A 127 0.81 -20.39 -14.39
N PRO A 128 2.14 -20.35 -14.10
CA PRO A 128 2.80 -19.10 -13.78
C PRO A 128 2.80 -18.16 -15.00
N ALA A 129 2.83 -16.86 -14.74
CA ALA A 129 3.00 -15.88 -15.82
C ALA A 129 4.32 -16.16 -16.57
N PRO A 130 4.34 -16.08 -17.91
CA PRO A 130 5.55 -16.29 -18.70
C PRO A 130 6.72 -15.41 -18.24
N GLU A 131 7.90 -16.00 -18.04
CA GLU A 131 9.10 -15.29 -17.56
C GLU A 131 9.62 -14.24 -18.57
N GLU A 132 9.26 -14.40 -19.84
CA GLU A 132 9.65 -13.50 -20.94
C GLU A 132 8.91 -12.14 -20.90
N LEU A 133 7.83 -12.04 -20.11
CA LEU A 133 7.09 -10.79 -19.89
C LEU A 133 7.89 -9.85 -18.98
N GLY A 134 8.82 -9.09 -19.57
CA GLY A 134 9.54 -8.04 -18.86
C GLY A 134 8.65 -6.85 -18.50
N PHE A 135 8.95 -6.16 -17.39
CA PHE A 135 8.29 -4.88 -17.06
C PHE A 135 8.63 -3.79 -18.08
N ALA A 136 7.72 -2.82 -18.24
CA ALA A 136 7.99 -1.64 -19.04
C ALA A 136 9.10 -0.79 -18.39
N THR A 137 10.07 -0.37 -19.20
CA THR A 137 11.17 0.51 -18.79
C THR A 137 10.96 1.91 -19.37
N TRP A 138 11.43 2.93 -18.65
CA TRP A 138 11.33 4.33 -19.11
C TRP A 138 12.03 4.58 -20.46
N THR A 139 13.12 3.87 -20.71
CA THR A 139 13.90 3.95 -21.94
C THR A 139 14.03 2.54 -22.53
N PRO A 140 13.85 2.33 -23.84
CA PRO A 140 14.11 1.02 -24.45
C PRO A 140 15.59 0.65 -24.30
N PRO A 141 15.92 -0.65 -24.23
CA PRO A 141 17.28 -1.11 -23.95
C PRO A 141 18.28 -0.76 -25.07
N ILE A 142 17.84 -0.74 -26.33
CA ILE A 142 18.62 -0.32 -27.50
C ILE A 142 17.76 0.47 -28.49
N PRO A 143 18.34 1.37 -29.32
CA PRO A 143 17.60 2.04 -30.39
C PRO A 143 16.99 1.04 -31.37
N GLY A 144 15.69 1.18 -31.65
CA GLY A 144 14.95 0.27 -32.53
C GLY A 144 14.55 -1.07 -31.89
N PHE A 145 14.74 -1.24 -30.57
CA PHE A 145 14.27 -2.43 -29.87
C PHE A 145 12.74 -2.53 -29.95
N ARG A 146 12.25 -3.53 -30.67
CA ARG A 146 10.88 -4.04 -30.59
C ARG A 146 10.93 -5.35 -29.80
N ARG A 147 9.96 -5.58 -28.91
CA ARG A 147 9.83 -6.90 -28.28
C ARG A 147 9.29 -7.86 -29.34
N TYR A 148 9.66 -9.13 -29.27
CA TYR A 148 9.23 -10.15 -30.25
C TYR A 148 7.70 -10.28 -30.37
N THR A 149 6.96 -9.84 -29.34
CA THR A 149 5.49 -9.75 -29.32
C THR A 149 4.91 -8.61 -30.16
N ASP A 150 5.72 -7.66 -30.62
CA ASP A 150 5.30 -6.49 -31.42
C ASP A 150 5.29 -6.79 -32.94
N GLU A 151 5.62 -8.02 -33.36
CA GLU A 151 5.75 -8.44 -34.76
C GLU A 151 4.39 -8.72 -35.46
N GLY A 152 3.27 -8.62 -34.75
CA GLY A 152 1.93 -9.00 -35.26
C GLY A 152 1.09 -7.89 -35.92
N ASP A 153 1.44 -6.62 -35.76
CA ASP A 153 0.60 -5.49 -36.20
C ASP A 153 0.97 -4.89 -37.58
N GLU A 154 2.03 -5.39 -38.23
CA GLU A 154 2.52 -4.86 -39.52
C GLU A 154 2.66 -5.97 -40.60
N ALA A 155 1.59 -6.69 -40.90
CA ALA A 155 1.51 -7.54 -42.09
C ALA A 155 0.10 -7.59 -42.69
N MET A 156 -0.48 -6.41 -42.99
CA MET A 156 -1.63 -6.27 -43.89
C MET A 156 -1.47 -4.98 -44.69
N ASP A 157 -0.68 -5.05 -45.77
CA ASP A 157 -0.77 -4.18 -46.95
C ASP A 157 -0.84 -5.08 -48.20
#